data_AF-A0A418NTR2-F1
#
_entry.id   AF-A0A418NTR2-F1
#
_cell.length_a   1.000
_cell.length_b   1.000
_cell.length_c   1.000
_cell.angle_alpha   90.00
_cell.angle_beta   90.00
_cell.angle_gamma   90.00
#
_symmetry.space_group_name_H-M   'P 1'
#
loop_
_entity.id
_entity.type
_entity.pdbx_description
1 polymer ?
#
loop_
_entity_poly.entity_id
_entity_poly.type
_entity_poly.pdbx_seq_one_letter_code
_entity_poly.pdbx_strand_id
1 'polypeptide(L)'
;MSVHAIELALYDITTKTSVRKRFVAEPTEVLERYGLSRDEQEMIGGMNVSSMLDVGVSPMLTFGLWMCVRGPQELPEYLNAISGCLREAV
;
A
#
# COMPACT_ATOMS: atom_id res chain seq x y z
N MET A 1 -1.83 2.37 15.79
CA MET A 1 -1.62 1.89 14.42
C MET A 1 -0.94 0.54 14.47
N SER A 2 -1.37 -0.43 13.67
CA SER A 2 -0.77 -1.77 13.62
C SER A 2 -0.16 -2.00 12.25
N VAL A 3 1.17 -1.86 12.14
CA VAL A 3 1.91 -2.15 10.90
C VAL A 3 1.57 -3.53 10.36
N HIS A 4 1.35 -4.50 11.25
CA HIS A 4 0.96 -5.85 10.88
C HIS A 4 -0.37 -5.92 10.11
N ALA A 5 -1.38 -5.13 10.49
CA ALA A 5 -2.67 -5.11 9.80
C ALA A 5 -2.55 -4.50 8.39
N ILE A 6 -1.73 -3.45 8.26
CA ILE A 6 -1.42 -2.83 6.97
C ILE A 6 -0.69 -3.82 6.07
N GLU A 7 0.36 -4.46 6.58
CA GLU A 7 1.14 -5.44 5.83
C GLU A 7 0.32 -6.66 5.41
N LEU A 8 -0.60 -7.14 6.26
CA LEU A 8 -1.51 -8.22 5.91
C LEU A 8 -2.46 -7.82 4.78
N ALA A 9 -3.00 -6.60 4.80
CA ALA A 9 -3.85 -6.08 3.73
C ALA A 9 -3.08 -5.99 2.41
N LEU A 10 -1.86 -5.42 2.43
CA LEU A 10 -0.99 -5.31 1.26
C LEU A 10 -0.61 -6.69 0.71
N TYR A 11 -0.25 -7.63 1.59
CA TYR A 11 0.07 -9.00 1.21
C TYR A 11 -1.12 -9.68 0.50
N ASP A 12 -2.33 -9.56 1.03
CA ASP A 12 -3.51 -10.18 0.43
C ASP A 12 -3.88 -9.53 -0.91
N ILE A 13 -3.78 -8.19 -1.02
CA ILE A 13 -4.03 -7.48 -2.28
C ILE A 13 -3.01 -7.90 -3.36
N THR A 14 -1.75 -8.10 -2.99
CA THR A 14 -0.69 -8.47 -3.94
C THR A 14 -0.79 -9.94 -4.35
N THR A 15 -1.05 -10.85 -3.41
CA THR A 15 -1.03 -12.30 -3.66
C THR A 15 -2.36 -12.87 -4.15
N LYS A 16 -3.51 -12.26 -3.81
CA LYS A 16 -4.84 -12.78 -4.15
C LYS A 16 -5.51 -11.91 -5.21
N THR A 17 -5.56 -12.42 -6.46
CA THR A 17 -6.18 -11.70 -7.59
C THR A 17 -7.63 -11.30 -7.33
N SER A 18 -8.41 -12.11 -6.61
CA SER A 18 -9.79 -11.77 -6.23
C SER A 18 -9.86 -10.57 -5.29
N VAL A 19 -8.99 -10.51 -4.27
CA VAL A 19 -8.89 -9.38 -3.33
C VAL A 19 -8.45 -8.14 -4.08
N ARG A 20 -7.44 -8.24 -4.96
CA ARG A 20 -6.97 -7.14 -5.79
C ARG A 20 -8.06 -6.52 -6.65
N LYS A 21 -8.82 -7.34 -7.38
CA LYS A 21 -9.91 -6.85 -8.23
C LYS A 21 -10.96 -6.10 -7.41
N ARG A 22 -11.28 -6.60 -6.22
CA ARG A 22 -12.20 -5.91 -5.30
C ARG A 22 -11.60 -4.64 -4.73
N PHE A 23 -10.31 -4.62 -4.41
CA PHE A 23 -9.63 -3.41 -3.91
C PHE A 23 -9.64 -2.29 -4.96
N VAL A 24 -9.42 -2.62 -6.23
CA VAL A 24 -9.49 -1.63 -7.33
C VAL A 24 -10.90 -1.08 -7.53
N ALA A 25 -11.93 -1.89 -7.31
CA ALA A 25 -13.33 -1.48 -7.48
C ALA A 25 -13.87 -0.74 -6.25
N GLU A 26 -13.63 -1.29 -5.06
CA GLU A 26 -14.23 -0.90 -3.78
C GLU A 26 -13.16 -0.99 -2.67
N PRO A 27 -12.18 -0.07 -2.62
CA PRO A 27 -11.05 -0.15 -1.69
C PRO A 27 -11.51 -0.12 -0.23
N THR A 28 -12.45 0.76 0.12
CA THR A 28 -12.96 0.90 1.49
C THR A 28 -13.56 -0.40 2.01
N GLU A 29 -14.46 -1.05 1.25
CA GLU A 29 -15.08 -2.31 1.66
C GLU A 29 -14.09 -3.46 1.86
N VAL A 30 -12.99 -3.45 1.11
CA VAL A 30 -11.92 -4.45 1.27
C VAL A 30 -11.13 -4.17 2.54
N LEU A 31 -10.77 -2.91 2.79
CA LEU A 31 -9.89 -2.52 3.89
C LEU A 31 -10.57 -2.61 5.27
N GLU A 32 -11.89 -2.42 5.35
CA GLU A 32 -12.68 -2.61 6.58
C GLU A 32 -12.51 -4.01 7.20
N ARG A 33 -12.09 -5.01 6.41
CA ARG A 33 -11.93 -6.41 6.86
C ARG A 33 -10.68 -6.67 7.68
N TYR A 34 -9.72 -5.73 7.69
CA TYR A 34 -8.40 -5.93 8.29
C TYR A 34 -8.23 -5.29 9.67
N GLY A 35 -9.30 -4.71 10.24
CA GLY A 35 -9.24 -4.03 11.54
C GLY A 35 -8.41 -2.74 11.50
N LEU A 36 -8.35 -2.09 10.34
CA LEU A 36 -7.62 -0.85 10.10
C LEU A 36 -8.41 0.36 10.65
N SER A 37 -7.68 1.32 11.22
CA SER A 37 -8.26 2.63 11.53
C SER A 37 -8.67 3.36 10.24
N ARG A 38 -9.51 4.39 10.35
CA ARG A 38 -9.91 5.20 9.21
C ARG A 38 -8.70 5.81 8.47
N ASP A 39 -7.73 6.34 9.22
CA ASP A 39 -6.52 6.93 8.65
C ASP A 39 -5.68 5.89 7.89
N GLU A 40 -5.58 4.66 8.41
CA GLU A 40 -4.89 3.56 7.74
C GLU A 40 -5.63 3.14 6.46
N GLN A 41 -6.96 3.12 6.48
CA GLN A 41 -7.75 2.84 5.28
C GLN A 41 -7.58 3.93 4.21
N GLU A 42 -7.63 5.20 4.61
CA GLU A 42 -7.42 6.33 3.70
C GLU A 42 -5.99 6.33 3.12
N MET A 43 -4.98 6.00 3.93
CA MET A 43 -3.60 5.85 3.50
C MET A 43 -3.44 4.78 2.42
N ILE A 44 -4.01 3.59 2.63
CA ILE A 44 -3.92 2.46 1.69
C ILE A 44 -4.78 2.72 0.45
N GLY A 45 -6.02 3.17 0.62
CA GLY A 45 -6.95 3.47 -0.48
C GLY A 45 -6.46 4.61 -1.38
N GLY A 46 -5.80 5.61 -0.79
CA GLY A 46 -5.13 6.68 -1.54
C GLY A 46 -3.80 6.27 -2.16
N MET A 47 -3.31 5.05 -1.91
CA MET A 47 -1.98 4.58 -2.29
C MET A 47 -0.86 5.53 -1.86
N ASN A 48 -0.95 6.11 -0.66
CA ASN A 48 0.08 6.99 -0.13
C ASN A 48 1.27 6.16 0.37
N VAL A 49 2.11 5.74 -0.57
CA VAL A 49 3.28 4.88 -0.32
C VAL A 49 4.26 5.54 0.64
N SER A 50 4.50 6.85 0.52
CA SER A 50 5.42 7.56 1.39
C SER A 50 4.99 7.44 2.85
N SER A 51 3.71 7.69 3.14
CA SER A 51 3.18 7.52 4.50
C SER A 51 3.19 6.07 4.99
N MET A 52 3.01 5.08 4.11
CA MET A 52 3.17 3.67 4.49
C MET A 52 4.62 3.37 4.93
N LEU A 53 5.60 3.89 4.19
CA LEU A 53 7.01 3.71 4.55
C LEU A 53 7.36 4.44 5.85
N ASP A 54 6.85 5.65 6.06
CA ASP A 54 7.10 6.44 7.27
C ASP A 54 6.59 5.76 8.53
N VAL A 55 5.49 5.00 8.44
CA VAL A 55 4.96 4.20 9.57
C VAL A 55 5.62 2.81 9.69
N GLY A 56 6.62 2.51 8.85
CA GLY A 56 7.44 1.29 8.93
C GLY A 56 6.93 0.09 8.16
N VAL A 57 6.02 0.27 7.20
CA VAL A 57 5.57 -0.82 6.30
C VAL A 57 6.72 -1.27 5.40
N SER A 58 6.84 -2.58 5.17
CA SER A 58 7.85 -3.13 4.28
C SER A 58 7.86 -2.51 2.87
N PRO A 59 9.00 -1.98 2.39
CA PRO A 59 9.15 -1.44 1.03
C PRO A 59 8.83 -2.45 -0.08
N MET A 60 9.02 -3.74 0.20
CA MET A 60 8.69 -4.83 -0.72
C MET A 60 7.17 -4.93 -0.94
N LEU A 61 6.38 -4.76 0.13
CA LEU A 61 4.93 -4.85 0.07
C LEU A 61 4.32 -3.61 -0.60
N THR A 62 4.86 -2.43 -0.33
CA THR A 62 4.44 -1.19 -1.00
C THR A 62 4.75 -1.24 -2.50
N PHE A 63 5.93 -1.76 -2.87
CA PHE A 63 6.29 -1.98 -4.26
C PHE A 63 5.37 -2.97 -4.94
N GLY A 64 5.13 -4.14 -4.31
CA GLY A 64 4.23 -5.16 -4.84
C GLY A 64 2.82 -4.61 -5.07
N LEU A 65 2.29 -3.85 -4.12
CA LEU A 65 0.98 -3.19 -4.23
C LEU A 65 0.94 -2.29 -5.45
N TRP A 66 1.92 -1.40 -5.59
CA TRP A 66 2.00 -0.45 -6.70
C TRP A 66 2.02 -1.15 -8.05
N MET A 67 2.91 -2.12 -8.21
CA MET A 67 3.07 -2.87 -9.45
C MET A 67 1.82 -3.67 -9.83
N CYS A 68 1.11 -4.18 -8.83
CA CYS A 68 -0.09 -4.97 -9.04
C CYS A 68 -1.34 -4.11 -9.36
N VAL A 69 -1.43 -2.89 -8.83
CA VAL A 69 -2.60 -2.01 -8.98
C VAL A 69 -2.43 -1.02 -10.14
N ARG A 70 -1.26 -0.38 -10.25
CA ARG A 70 -0.97 0.63 -11.27
C ARG A 70 -0.18 0.10 -12.47
N GLY A 71 0.64 -0.93 -12.25
CA GLY A 71 1.43 -1.55 -13.31
C GLY A 71 2.87 -1.01 -13.42
N PRO A 72 3.72 -1.69 -14.20
CA PRO A 72 5.15 -1.36 -14.33
C PRO A 72 5.44 -0.02 -15.00
N GLN A 73 4.52 0.48 -15.81
CA GLN A 73 4.67 1.76 -16.51
C GLN A 73 4.67 2.96 -15.55
N GLU A 74 4.12 2.80 -14.35
CA GLU A 74 4.05 3.83 -13.30
C GLU A 74 5.22 3.70 -12.28
N LEU A 75 6.29 2.99 -12.65
CA LEU A 75 7.48 2.84 -11.80
C LEU A 75 8.17 4.18 -11.48
N PRO A 76 8.32 5.14 -12.43
CA PRO A 76 8.91 6.44 -12.12
C PRO A 76 8.16 7.18 -11.01
N GLU A 77 6.83 7.08 -10.98
CA GLU A 77 5.95 7.70 -9.99
C GLU A 77 6.13 7.04 -8.61
N TYR A 78 6.27 5.71 -8.56
CA TYR A 78 6.63 5.01 -7.33
C TYR A 78 7.98 5.49 -6.79
N LEU A 79 9.01 5.54 -7.65
CA LEU A 79 10.34 5.99 -7.27
C LEU A 79 10.32 7.43 -6.76
N ASN A 80 9.54 8.31 -7.40
CA ASN A 80 9.35 9.68 -6.95
C ASN A 80 8.70 9.73 -5.55
N ALA A 81 7.64 8.95 -5.34
CA ALA A 81 6.96 8.87 -4.04
C ALA A 81 7.89 8.42 -2.91
N ILE A 82 8.83 7.51 -3.16
CA ILE A 82 9.75 7.01 -2.13
C ILE A 82 11.07 7.78 -2.04
N SER A 83 11.40 8.63 -3.02
CA SER A 83 12.67 9.39 -3.06
C SER A 83 12.83 10.32 -1.86
N GLY A 84 11.73 10.84 -1.31
CA GLY A 84 11.76 11.63 -0.08
C GLY A 84 12.10 10.82 1.17
N CYS A 85 11.56 9.60 1.27
CA CYS A 85 11.77 8.70 2.41
C CYS A 85 13.19 8.10 2.42
N LEU A 86 13.72 7.72 1.25
CA LEU A 86 15.07 7.14 1.11
C LEU A 86 16.20 8.12 1.48
N ARG A 87 15.92 9.43 1.49
CA ARG A 87 16.94 10.47 1.74
C ARG A 87 17.24 10.69 3.22
N GLU A 88 16.36 10.24 4.13
CA GLU A 88 16.53 10.39 5.58
C GLU A 88 17.21 9.19 6.25
N ALA A 89 17.53 8.14 5.48
CA ALA A 89 18.19 6.92 5.96
C ALA A 89 19.72 6.90 5.73
N VAL A 90 20.34 8.03 5.35
CA VAL A 90 21.79 8.18 5.06
C VAL A 90 22.43 9.17 6.01
#